data_AF-A0A6C0HFG1-F1
#
_entry.id   AF-A0A6C0HFG1-F1
#
_cell.length_a   1.000
_cell.length_b   1.000
_cell.length_c   1.000
_cell.angle_alpha   90.00
_cell.angle_beta   90.00
_cell.angle_gamma   90.00
#
_symmetry.space_group_name_H-M   'P 1'
#
loop_
_entity.id
_entity.type
_entity.pdbx_description
1 polymer ?
#
loop_
_entity_poly.entity_id
_entity_poly.type
_entity_poly.pdbx_seq_one_letter_code
_entity_poly.pdbx_strand_id
1 'polypeptide(L)' 'MESVLETAVPLETSQEMVRIFRYQGRWYRIKPKPWEPERQTWWIASKLAQGVSQVEAYRLWFAKRQQEAKLLYPNFRK' A
#
# COMPACT_ATOMS: atom_id res chain seq x y z
N MET A 1 -40.50 20.87 -22.17
CA MET A 1 -40.92 21.38 -20.85
C MET A 1 -41.05 20.15 -19.96
N GLU A 2 -40.24 19.82 -18.96
CA GLU A 2 -39.06 20.38 -18.29
C GLU A 2 -38.33 19.14 -17.73
N SER A 3 -37.14 18.79 -18.23
CA SER A 3 -35.89 18.76 -17.45
C SER A 3 -36.07 18.77 -15.92
N VAL A 4 -36.10 17.59 -15.30
CA VAL A 4 -35.73 17.43 -13.89
C VAL A 4 -34.22 17.16 -13.86
N LEU A 5 -33.47 18.25 -14.00
CA LEU A 5 -32.10 18.35 -13.52
C LEU A 5 -32.14 18.67 -12.02
N GLU A 6 -31.03 18.40 -11.34
CA GLU A 6 -30.73 18.59 -9.91
C GLU A 6 -31.04 17.36 -9.03
N THR A 7 -30.06 16.74 -8.39
CA THR A 7 -29.03 17.41 -7.59
C THR A 7 -27.70 16.66 -7.64
N ALA A 8 -26.62 17.43 -7.71
CA ALA A 8 -25.24 17.00 -7.72
C ALA A 8 -24.92 15.93 -6.67
N VAL A 9 -24.41 14.78 -7.14
CA VAL A 9 -23.71 13.83 -6.27
C VAL A 9 -22.46 14.54 -5.73
N PRO A 10 -22.29 14.70 -4.41
CA PRO A 10 -21.17 15.42 -3.86
C PRO A 10 -19.88 14.60 -3.97
N LEU A 11 -18.81 15.33 -4.31
CA LEU A 11 -17.38 15.04 -4.20
C LEU A 11 -16.98 13.82 -3.36
N GLU A 12 -16.67 12.71 -4.04
CA GLU A 12 -15.53 11.87 -3.66
C GLU A 12 -14.71 11.55 -4.91
N THR A 13 -14.17 12.59 -5.56
CA THR A 13 -12.85 12.43 -6.18
C THR A 13 -11.85 12.23 -5.05
N SER A 14 -11.89 11.05 -4.43
CA SER A 14 -10.71 10.48 -3.82
C SER A 14 -9.68 10.49 -4.94
N GLN A 15 -8.78 11.46 -4.89
CA GLN A 15 -7.65 11.59 -5.78
C GLN A 15 -6.85 10.30 -5.55
N GLU A 16 -7.21 9.23 -6.27
CA GLU A 16 -6.48 7.97 -6.22
C GLU A 16 -5.08 8.33 -6.70
N MET A 17 -4.15 8.52 -5.76
CA MET A 17 -2.75 8.65 -6.10
C MET A 17 -2.35 7.36 -6.80
N VAL A 18 -2.33 7.42 -8.13
CA VAL A 18 -1.92 6.32 -8.98
C VAL A 18 -0.44 6.12 -8.74
N ARG A 19 -0.09 5.17 -7.86
CA ARG A 19 1.29 4.81 -7.60
C ARG A 19 1.81 4.01 -8.79
N ILE A 20 2.79 4.57 -9.49
CA ILE A 20 3.42 3.93 -10.65
C ILE A 20 4.80 3.42 -10.23
N PHE A 21 5.11 2.18 -10.59
CA PHE A 21 6.38 1.51 -10.32
C PHE A 21 7.06 1.14 -11.64
N ARG A 22 8.34 1.50 -11.81
CA ARG A 22 9.10 1.12 -12.99
C ARG A 22 9.93 -0.13 -12.70
N TYR A 23 9.77 -1.17 -13.52
CA TYR A 23 10.49 -2.43 -13.40
C TYR A 23 10.86 -2.99 -14.76
N GLN A 24 12.12 -3.34 -14.97
CA GLN A 24 12.64 -3.89 -16.24
C GLN A 24 12.20 -3.06 -17.47
N GLY A 25 12.22 -1.73 -17.34
CA GLY A 25 11.83 -0.81 -18.41
C GLY A 25 10.31 -0.65 -18.62
N ARG A 26 9.47 -1.42 -17.93
CA ARG A 26 8.01 -1.33 -18.00
C ARG A 26 7.45 -0.56 -16.80
N TRP A 27 6.35 0.16 -17.02
CA TRP A 27 5.61 0.85 -15.96
C TRP A 27 4.45 0.00 -15.49
N TYR A 28 4.32 -0.14 -14.18
CA TYR A 28 3.28 -0.92 -13.51
C TYR A 28 2.46 0.01 -12.63
N ARG A 29 1.13 -0.12 -12.69
CA ARG A 29 0.22 0.57 -11.76
C ARG A 29 0.08 -0.29 -10.51
N ILE A 30 0.43 0.27 -9.35
CA ILE A 30 0.20 -0.36 -8.05
C ILE A 30 -1.21 -0.02 -7.60
N LYS A 31 -2.01 -1.06 -7.31
CA LYS A 31 -3.31 -0.93 -6.63
C LYS A 31 -3.12 -1.32 -5.17
N PRO A 32 -3.00 -0.34 -4.24
CA PRO A 32 -2.91 -0.65 -2.81
C PRO A 32 -4.21 -1.30 -2.33
N LYS A 33 -4.12 -2.14 -1.28
CA LYS A 33 -5.32 -2.57 -0.57
C LYS A 33 -5.90 -1.40 0.22
N PRO A 34 -7.24 -1.36 0.46
CA PRO A 34 -7.90 -0.21 1.09
C PRO A 34 -7.33 0.20 2.46
N TRP A 35 -6.74 -0.74 3.20
CA TRP A 35 -6.23 -0.53 4.57
C TRP A 35 -4.72 -0.68 4.67
N GLU A 36 -4.02 -0.71 3.53
CA GLU A 36 -2.58 -0.92 3.50
C GLU A 36 -1.83 0.40 3.51
N PRO A 37 -0.94 0.63 4.50
CA PRO A 37 -0.13 1.83 4.54
C PRO A 37 0.69 2.00 3.27
N GLU A 38 0.95 3.25 2.88
CA GLU A 38 1.76 3.57 1.72
C GLU A 38 3.13 2.90 1.74
N ARG A 39 3.81 3.04 2.88
CA ARG A 39 5.15 2.49 3.08
C ARG A 39 5.18 0.98 2.89
N GLN A 40 4.13 0.29 3.33
CA GLN A 40 4.00 -1.15 3.17
C GLN A 40 3.83 -1.51 1.69
N THR A 41 2.92 -0.83 0.99
CA THR A 41 2.65 -1.03 -0.44
C THR A 41 3.94 -0.91 -1.27
N TRP A 42 4.71 0.17 -1.05
CA TRP A 42 5.97 0.40 -1.76
C TRP A 42 7.04 -0.65 -1.45
N TRP A 43 7.15 -1.02 -0.18
CA TRP A 43 8.13 -2.01 0.25
C TRP A 43 7.84 -3.38 -0.37
N ILE A 44 6.56 -3.78 -0.43
CA ILE A 44 6.14 -5.03 -1.05
C ILE A 44 6.37 -5.00 -2.56
N ALA A 45 6.00 -3.92 -3.24
CA ALA A 45 6.26 -3.77 -4.68
C ALA A 45 7.76 -3.92 -5.01
N SER A 46 8.63 -3.35 -4.18
CA SER A 46 10.08 -3.51 -4.31
C SER A 46 10.55 -4.96 -4.12
N LYS A 47 9.95 -5.73 -3.20
CA LYS A 47 10.29 -7.14 -3.00
C LYS A 47 9.80 -8.05 -4.13
N LEU A 48 8.62 -7.76 -4.67
CA LEU A 48 8.12 -8.45 -5.86
C LEU A 48 9.06 -8.23 -7.07
N ALA A 49 9.57 -7.01 -7.23
CA ALA A 49 10.57 -6.69 -8.25
C ALA A 49 11.89 -7.46 -8.07
N GLN A 50 12.21 -7.85 -6.83
CA GLN A 50 13.38 -8.68 -6.50
C GLN A 50 13.12 -10.18 -6.69
N GLY A 51 11.93 -10.58 -7.16
CA GLY A 51 11.57 -11.99 -7.38
C GLY A 51 11.06 -12.71 -6.12
N VAL A 52 10.83 -11.99 -5.02
CA VAL A 52 10.23 -12.55 -3.81
C VAL A 52 8.75 -12.80 -4.05
N SER A 53 8.23 -13.95 -3.58
CA SER A 53 6.80 -14.23 -3.68
C SER A 53 5.97 -13.22 -2.87
N GLN A 54 4.73 -12.96 -3.29
CA GLN A 54 3.86 -12.01 -2.58
C GLN A 54 3.69 -12.38 -1.10
N VAL A 55 3.42 -13.66 -0.82
CA VAL A 55 3.22 -14.16 0.54
C VAL A 55 4.47 -13.92 1.40
N GLU A 56 5.64 -14.21 0.87
CA GLU A 56 6.90 -14.03 1.57
C GLU A 56 7.23 -12.55 1.79
N ALA A 57 6.95 -11.69 0.82
CA ALA A 57 7.10 -10.23 0.99
C ALA A 57 6.26 -9.72 2.17
N TYR A 58 4.99 -10.12 2.27
CA TYR A 58 4.17 -9.75 3.44
C TYR A 58 4.76 -10.28 4.76
N ARG A 59 5.21 -11.53 4.80
CA ARG A 59 5.83 -12.12 6.00
C ARG A 59 7.06 -11.33 6.46
N LEU A 60 7.95 -10.99 5.52
CA LEU A 60 9.16 -10.22 5.81
C LEU A 60 8.84 -8.80 6.29
N TRP A 61 7.81 -8.15 5.74
CA TRP A 61 7.37 -6.84 6.21
C TRP A 61 6.94 -6.88 7.68
N PHE A 62 6.08 -7.83 8.04
CA PHE A 62 5.62 -7.98 9.43
C PHE A 62 6.73 -8.40 10.38
N ALA A 63 7.65 -9.28 9.96
CA ALA A 63 8.82 -9.64 10.76
C ALA A 63 9.70 -8.42 11.06
N LYS A 64 9.93 -7.55 10.07
CA LYS A 64 10.64 -6.28 10.25
C LYS A 64 9.90 -5.35 11.21
N ARG A 65 8.58 -5.19 11.04
CA ARG A 65 7.75 -4.37 11.95
C ARG A 65 7.81 -4.88 13.39
N GLN A 66 7.81 -6.20 13.58
CA GLN A 66 7.90 -6.81 14.90
C GLN A 66 9.28 -6.57 15.55
N GLN A 67 10.36 -6.63 14.78
CA GLN A 67 11.70 -6.30 15.27
C GLN A 67 11.81 -4.82 15.67
N GLU A 68 11.28 -3.91 14.85
CA GLU A 68 11.21 -2.48 15.18
C GLU A 68 10.36 -2.23 16.44
N ALA A 69 9.25 -2.94 16.60
CA ALA A 69 8.41 -2.82 17.79
C ALA A 69 9.12 -3.32 19.06
N LYS A 70 9.92 -4.40 18.97
CA LYS A 70 10.74 -4.88 20.09
C LYS A 70 11.80 -3.87 20.54
N LEU A 71 12.31 -3.06 19.61
CA LEU A 71 13.25 -1.98 19.94
C LEU A 71 12.58 -0.87 20.75
N LEU A 72 11.33 -0.53 20.39
CA LEU A 72 10.55 0.52 21.07
C LEU A 72 10.01 0.04 22.42
N TYR A 73 9.63 -1.23 22.51
CA TYR A 73 9.09 -1.86 23.70
C TYR A 73 9.92 -3.10 24.06
N PRO A 74 11.14 -2.90 24.59
CA PRO A 74 11.93 -4.01 25.06
C PRO A 74 11.20 -4.70 26.21
N ASN A 75 10.96 -6.01 26.06
CA ASN A 75 10.45 -6.82 27.16
C ASN A 75 11.56 -6.94 28.21
N PHE A 76 11.49 -6.13 29.27
CA PHE A 76 12.43 -6.15 30.40
C PHE A 76 12.24 -7.33 31.36
N ARG A 77 11.45 -8.35 30.99
CA ARG A 77 11.24 -9.51 31.84
C ARG A 77 12.48 -10.41 31.77
N LYS A 78 13.15 -10.53 32.92
CA LYS A 78 14.28 -11.43 33.18
C LYS A 78 13.83 -12.88 33.16
#